data_AF-A0A0Q9ME70-F1
#
_entry.id   AF-A0A0Q9ME70-F1
#
_cell.length_a   1.000
_cell.length_b   1.000
_cell.length_c   1.000
_cell.angle_alpha   90.00
_cell.angle_beta   90.00
_cell.angle_gamma   90.00
#
_symmetry.space_group_name_H-M   'P 1'
#
loop_
_entity.id
_entity.type
_entity.pdbx_description
1 polymer ?
#
loop_
_entity_poly.entity_id
_entity_poly.type
_entity_poly.pdbx_seq_one_letter_code
_entity_poly.pdbx_strand_id
1 'polypeptide(L)'
;MAAADDDELKELDEFLLARALEHDSPTLLFRLGCEYLISARVLRPGPVTVVERVAHARAEAQRETFDRLAREFTDARCAALDALLVTDPEIGMTRLRWLSTGPVVASPAAVKAEVAKLEFLRGLGADTLDLSVLPAERRRRRCDRGRTMAGTEYLPSTRALFPCFEAGTSYS
;
A
#
# COMPACT_ATOMS: atom_id res chain seq x y z
N MET A 1 25.40 15.56 -28.47
CA MET A 1 24.82 14.49 -27.62
C MET A 1 23.95 15.22 -26.59
N ALA A 2 22.64 15.32 -26.85
CA ALA A 2 21.74 16.25 -26.16
C ALA A 2 21.17 15.65 -24.87
N ALA A 3 20.85 16.49 -23.88
CA ALA A 3 20.06 16.06 -22.72
C ALA A 3 18.71 15.50 -23.18
N ALA A 4 18.11 14.61 -22.38
CA ALA A 4 16.77 14.12 -22.68
C ALA A 4 15.80 15.29 -22.89
N ASP A 5 15.08 15.27 -24.01
CA ASP A 5 14.09 16.30 -24.33
C ASP A 5 12.83 16.13 -23.45
N ASP A 6 11.98 17.16 -23.35
CA ASP A 6 10.80 17.13 -22.47
C ASP A 6 9.81 16.04 -22.90
N ASP A 7 9.71 15.79 -24.21
CA ASP A 7 8.90 14.71 -24.78
C ASP A 7 9.39 13.32 -24.36
N GLU A 8 10.71 13.09 -24.34
CA GLU A 8 11.31 11.79 -23.93
C GLU A 8 11.08 11.52 -22.43
N LEU A 9 11.11 12.57 -21.61
CA LEU A 9 10.81 12.47 -20.18
C LEU A 9 9.34 12.19 -19.92
N LYS A 10 8.45 12.75 -20.74
CA LYS A 10 7.01 12.46 -20.68
C LYS A 10 6.71 11.01 -21.07
N GLU A 11 7.33 10.51 -22.14
CA GLU A 11 7.20 9.09 -22.51
C GLU A 11 7.70 8.15 -21.41
N LEU A 12 8.81 8.51 -20.75
CA LEU A 12 9.31 7.76 -19.59
C LEU A 12 8.27 7.76 -18.45
N ASP A 13 7.64 8.89 -18.16
CA ASP A 13 6.62 8.98 -17.10
C ASP A 13 5.39 8.13 -17.43
N GLU A 14 4.91 8.16 -18.67
CA GLU A 14 3.80 7.32 -19.14
C GLU A 14 4.14 5.83 -19.02
N PHE A 15 5.35 5.45 -19.44
CA PHE A 15 5.87 4.08 -19.29
C PHE A 15 5.96 3.66 -17.82
N LEU A 16 6.54 4.50 -16.97
CA LEU A 16 6.69 4.24 -15.54
C LEU A 16 5.35 4.18 -14.83
N LEU A 17 4.37 5.00 -15.20
CA LEU A 17 3.02 4.96 -14.65
C LEU A 17 2.33 3.63 -14.96
N ALA A 18 2.38 3.18 -16.21
CA ALA A 18 1.81 1.89 -16.61
C ALA A 18 2.42 0.74 -15.79
N ARG A 19 3.76 0.73 -15.65
CA ARG A 19 4.46 -0.26 -14.81
C ARG A 19 4.16 -0.08 -13.33
N ALA A 20 3.97 1.14 -12.83
CA ALA A 20 3.68 1.43 -11.43
C ALA A 20 2.29 0.94 -11.00
N LEU A 21 1.32 0.93 -11.92
CA LEU A 21 -0.01 0.35 -11.70
C LEU A 21 0.04 -1.16 -11.53
N GLU A 22 0.97 -1.85 -12.20
CA GLU A 22 1.22 -3.29 -12.06
C GLU A 22 2.13 -3.59 -10.85
N HIS A 23 3.19 -2.80 -10.66
CA HIS A 23 4.27 -3.03 -9.71
C HIS A 23 4.67 -1.75 -8.94
N ASP A 24 4.65 -1.79 -7.60
CA ASP A 24 4.97 -0.67 -6.72
C ASP A 24 6.39 -0.79 -6.11
N SER A 25 7.25 -1.61 -6.71
CA SER A 25 8.64 -1.79 -6.25
C SER A 25 9.53 -0.70 -6.86
N PRO A 26 10.12 0.21 -6.06
CA PRO A 26 10.95 1.30 -6.58
C PRO A 26 12.21 0.77 -7.28
N THR A 27 12.81 -0.31 -6.77
CA THR A 27 14.00 -0.94 -7.37
C THR A 27 13.68 -1.54 -8.73
N LEU A 28 12.50 -2.17 -8.89
CA LEU A 28 12.08 -2.73 -10.17
C LEU A 28 11.79 -1.61 -11.17
N LEU A 29 11.03 -0.59 -10.77
CA LEU A 29 10.68 0.55 -11.63
C LEU A 29 11.92 1.32 -12.09
N PHE A 30 12.89 1.52 -11.20
CA PHE A 30 14.17 2.14 -11.56
C PHE A 30 14.92 1.32 -12.62
N ARG A 31 15.01 0.00 -12.45
CA ARG A 31 15.63 -0.89 -13.44
C ARG A 31 14.91 -0.83 -14.78
N LEU A 32 13.59 -0.96 -14.78
CA LEU A 32 12.76 -0.90 -16.00
C LEU A 32 12.89 0.46 -16.69
N GLY A 33 12.90 1.56 -15.95
CA GLY A 33 13.11 2.91 -16.50
C GLY A 33 14.49 3.05 -17.14
N CYS A 34 15.53 2.47 -16.54
CA CYS A 34 16.86 2.44 -17.16
C CYS A 34 16.89 1.61 -18.45
N GLU A 35 16.26 0.43 -18.45
CA GLU A 35 16.17 -0.44 -19.63
C GLU A 35 15.40 0.26 -20.77
N TYR A 36 14.32 0.98 -20.45
CA TYR A 36 13.55 1.80 -21.40
C TYR A 36 14.41 2.91 -22.02
N LEU A 37 15.15 3.68 -21.22
CA LEU A 37 16.00 4.75 -21.73
C LEU A 37 17.14 4.22 -22.63
N ILE A 38 17.69 3.04 -22.30
CA ILE A 38 18.69 2.37 -23.13
C ILE A 38 18.08 1.96 -24.48
N SER A 39 16.88 1.38 -24.49
CA SER A 39 16.22 0.96 -25.74
C SER A 39 15.80 2.15 -26.61
N ALA A 40 15.35 3.24 -26.00
CA ALA A 40 15.00 4.49 -26.67
C ALA A 40 16.23 5.27 -27.17
N ARG A 41 17.46 4.83 -26.85
CA ARG A 41 18.73 5.50 -27.18
C ARG A 41 18.83 6.94 -26.67
N VAL A 42 18.11 7.24 -25.59
CA VAL A 42 18.13 8.55 -24.91
C VAL A 42 19.36 8.62 -24.01
N LEU A 43 20.01 9.78 -23.97
CA LEU A 43 21.12 10.01 -23.05
C LEU A 43 20.60 10.03 -21.62
N ARG A 44 21.13 9.09 -20.82
CA ARG A 44 20.66 8.83 -19.46
C ARG A 44 20.57 10.14 -18.67
N PRO A 45 19.36 10.58 -18.27
CA PRO A 45 19.21 11.60 -17.25
C PRO A 45 20.03 11.17 -16.01
N GLY A 46 20.45 12.14 -15.20
CA GLY A 46 21.16 11.83 -13.96
C GLY A 46 20.38 10.79 -13.14
N PRO A 47 21.04 9.87 -12.42
CA PRO A 47 20.34 8.82 -11.66
C PRO A 47 19.32 9.40 -10.67
N VAL A 48 19.57 10.59 -10.14
CA VAL A 48 18.62 11.35 -9.30
C VAL A 48 17.32 11.64 -10.05
N THR A 49 17.40 12.13 -11.30
CA THR A 49 16.22 12.41 -12.14
C THR A 49 15.37 11.16 -12.36
N VAL A 50 16.00 10.01 -12.61
CA VAL A 50 15.26 8.74 -12.78
C VAL A 50 14.57 8.33 -11.47
N VAL A 51 15.24 8.50 -10.33
CA VAL A 51 14.64 8.21 -9.01
C VAL A 51 13.45 9.12 -8.71
N GLU A 52 13.56 10.43 -9.00
CA GLU A 52 12.47 11.39 -8.84
C GLU A 52 11.25 11.01 -9.71
N ARG A 53 11.49 10.65 -10.97
CA ARG A 53 10.43 10.21 -11.89
C ARG A 53 9.78 8.89 -11.45
N VAL A 54 10.55 7.95 -10.91
CA VAL A 54 10.01 6.73 -10.28
C VAL A 54 9.15 7.08 -9.07
N ALA A 55 9.58 8.01 -8.22
CA ALA A 55 8.79 8.45 -7.07
C ALA A 55 7.48 9.11 -7.51
N HIS A 56 7.55 9.97 -8.54
CA HIS A 56 6.40 10.62 -9.17
C HIS A 56 5.41 9.59 -9.74
N ALA A 57 5.86 8.67 -10.60
CA ALA A 57 5.01 7.64 -11.19
C ALA A 57 4.32 6.75 -10.14
N ARG A 58 4.99 6.48 -9.01
CA ARG A 58 4.37 5.76 -7.89
C ARG A 58 3.27 6.56 -7.20
N ALA A 59 3.49 7.85 -6.99
CA ALA A 59 2.47 8.74 -6.43
C ALA A 59 1.25 8.85 -7.35
N GLU A 60 1.48 9.01 -8.66
CA GLU A 60 0.41 9.04 -9.65
C GLU A 60 -0.34 7.70 -9.73
N ALA A 61 0.36 6.56 -9.72
CA ALA A 61 -0.30 5.26 -9.64
C ALA A 61 -1.14 5.10 -8.36
N GLN A 62 -0.74 5.69 -7.25
CA GLN A 62 -1.53 5.70 -6.01
C GLN A 62 -2.80 6.53 -6.15
N ARG A 63 -2.71 7.72 -6.76
CA ARG A 63 -3.88 8.57 -7.07
C ARG A 63 -4.84 7.87 -8.02
N GLU A 64 -4.35 7.35 -9.14
CA GLU A 64 -5.14 6.58 -10.10
C GLU A 64 -5.82 5.37 -9.45
N THR A 65 -5.14 4.69 -8.52
CA THR A 65 -5.76 3.60 -7.75
C THR A 65 -6.90 4.10 -6.86
N PHE A 66 -6.73 5.26 -6.22
CA PHE A 66 -7.77 5.87 -5.41
C PHE A 66 -8.95 6.28 -6.27
N ASP A 67 -8.70 6.96 -7.40
CA ASP A 67 -9.75 7.44 -8.31
C ASP A 67 -10.58 6.29 -8.89
N ARG A 68 -9.94 5.16 -9.25
CA ARG A 68 -10.64 3.94 -9.66
C ARG A 68 -11.54 3.36 -8.57
N LEU A 69 -11.13 3.47 -7.31
CA LEU A 69 -11.89 2.99 -6.16
C LEU A 69 -12.83 4.04 -5.56
N ALA A 70 -12.76 5.30 -5.97
CA ALA A 70 -13.47 6.40 -5.30
C ALA A 70 -14.98 6.15 -5.22
N ARG A 71 -15.55 5.51 -6.26
CA ARG A 71 -16.97 5.12 -6.29
C ARG A 71 -17.36 4.10 -5.21
N GLU A 72 -16.42 3.27 -4.77
CA GLU A 72 -16.63 2.32 -3.69
C GLU A 72 -16.59 2.98 -2.30
N PHE A 73 -15.91 4.12 -2.15
CA PHE A 73 -15.78 4.84 -0.88
C PHE A 73 -16.86 5.92 -0.72
N THR A 74 -18.12 5.48 -0.64
CA THR A 74 -19.25 6.37 -0.32
C THR A 74 -19.10 6.98 1.08
N ASP A 75 -19.71 8.15 1.31
CA ASP A 75 -19.68 8.82 2.62
C ASP A 75 -20.13 7.91 3.76
N ALA A 76 -21.16 7.10 3.52
CA ALA A 76 -21.66 6.12 4.49
C ALA A 76 -20.60 5.05 4.82
N ARG A 77 -19.88 4.54 3.81
CA ARG A 77 -18.82 3.55 4.02
C ARG A 77 -17.62 4.18 4.72
N CYS A 78 -17.23 5.41 4.37
CA CYS A 78 -16.17 6.15 5.05
C CYS A 78 -16.50 6.36 6.53
N ALA A 79 -17.71 6.86 6.85
CA ALA A 79 -18.15 7.03 8.23
C ALA A 79 -18.16 5.70 9.01
N ALA A 80 -18.57 4.59 8.37
CA ALA A 80 -18.56 3.28 8.98
C ALA A 80 -17.13 2.75 9.23
N LEU A 81 -16.18 3.02 8.32
CA LEU A 81 -14.76 2.71 8.50
C LEU A 81 -14.13 3.55 9.62
N ASP A 82 -14.45 4.85 9.68
CA ASP A 82 -13.98 5.75 10.74
C ASP A 82 -14.52 5.32 12.12
N ALA A 83 -15.76 4.86 12.18
CA ALA A 83 -16.35 4.31 13.40
C ALA A 83 -15.57 3.08 13.93
N LEU A 84 -14.84 2.35 13.09
CA LEU A 84 -14.01 1.23 13.54
C LEU A 84 -12.85 1.66 14.44
N LEU A 85 -12.42 2.92 14.32
CA LEU A 85 -11.31 3.50 15.08
C LEU A 85 -11.76 4.05 16.44
N VAL A 86 -13.07 4.19 16.66
CA VAL A 86 -13.63 4.66 17.93
C VAL A 86 -13.74 3.50 18.91
N THR A 87 -13.43 3.76 20.19
CA THR A 87 -13.58 2.77 21.26
C THR A 87 -15.05 2.43 21.44
N ASP A 88 -15.37 1.14 21.33
CA ASP A 88 -16.71 0.63 21.58
C ASP A 88 -16.88 0.37 23.09
N PRO A 89 -17.89 0.98 23.76
CA PRO A 89 -18.11 0.78 25.19
C PRO A 89 -18.58 -0.63 25.56
N GLU A 90 -19.18 -1.39 24.63
CA GLU A 90 -19.64 -2.77 24.88
C GLU A 90 -18.47 -3.75 24.93
N ILE A 91 -17.44 -3.52 24.12
CA ILE A 91 -16.27 -4.41 23.98
C ILE A 91 -15.05 -3.86 24.75
N GLY A 92 -15.07 -2.57 25.13
CA GLY A 92 -13.98 -1.90 25.83
C GLY A 92 -12.74 -1.62 24.96
N MET A 93 -12.85 -1.77 23.63
CA MET A 93 -11.79 -1.51 22.66
C MET A 93 -12.37 -1.09 21.31
N THR A 94 -11.50 -0.65 20.39
CA THR A 94 -11.95 -0.30 19.03
C THR A 94 -12.39 -1.55 18.26
N ARG A 95 -13.39 -1.41 17.39
CA ARG A 95 -13.86 -2.52 16.53
C ARG A 95 -12.75 -3.02 15.60
N LEU A 96 -11.86 -2.13 15.15
CA LEU A 96 -10.69 -2.53 14.37
C LEU A 96 -9.76 -3.47 15.15
N ARG A 97 -9.47 -3.17 16.43
CA ARG A 97 -8.66 -4.04 17.29
C ARG A 97 -9.34 -5.39 17.52
N TRP A 98 -10.64 -5.39 17.77
CA TRP A 98 -11.43 -6.62 17.93
C TRP A 98 -11.37 -7.51 16.69
N LEU A 99 -11.50 -6.94 15.48
CA LEU A 99 -11.38 -7.67 14.21
C LEU A 99 -9.99 -8.27 14.00
N SER A 100 -8.92 -7.55 14.37
CA SER A 100 -7.54 -8.03 14.23
C SER A 100 -7.11 -9.04 15.29
N THR A 101 -7.84 -9.15 16.41
CA THR A 101 -7.46 -10.04 17.52
C THR A 101 -7.88 -11.48 17.23
N GLY A 102 -6.95 -12.36 16.91
CA GLY A 102 -7.23 -13.78 16.66
C GLY A 102 -7.64 -14.56 17.92
N PRO A 103 -8.27 -15.74 17.77
CA PRO A 103 -8.60 -16.62 18.90
C PRO A 103 -7.34 -17.31 19.45
N VAL A 104 -7.21 -17.35 20.78
CA VAL A 104 -6.05 -17.96 21.46
C VAL A 104 -6.16 -19.49 21.54
N VAL A 105 -7.38 -20.03 21.54
CA VAL A 105 -7.66 -21.48 21.64
C VAL A 105 -8.81 -21.87 20.72
N ALA A 106 -8.67 -23.01 20.03
CA ALA A 106 -9.75 -23.60 19.25
C ALA A 106 -10.85 -24.17 20.18
N SER A 107 -11.94 -23.43 20.34
CA SER A 107 -13.09 -23.81 21.15
C SER A 107 -14.41 -23.44 20.45
N PRO A 108 -15.55 -24.06 20.80
CA PRO A 108 -16.85 -23.66 20.26
C PRO A 108 -17.17 -22.18 20.50
N ALA A 109 -16.74 -21.63 21.64
CA ALA A 109 -16.89 -20.21 21.95
C ALA A 109 -16.04 -19.32 21.02
N ALA A 110 -14.81 -19.75 20.70
CA ALA A 110 -13.95 -19.05 19.74
C ALA A 110 -14.56 -19.07 18.33
N VAL A 111 -15.11 -20.20 17.89
CA VAL A 111 -15.81 -20.29 16.59
C VAL A 111 -16.98 -19.32 16.55
N LYS A 112 -17.79 -19.24 17.62
CA LYS A 112 -18.90 -18.29 17.72
C LYS A 112 -18.43 -16.83 17.63
N ALA A 113 -17.31 -16.50 18.28
CA ALA A 113 -16.72 -15.16 18.22
C ALA A 113 -16.23 -14.80 16.81
N GLU A 114 -15.60 -15.73 16.10
CA GLU A 114 -15.17 -15.52 14.71
C GLU A 114 -16.36 -15.38 13.75
N VAL A 115 -17.44 -16.14 13.95
CA VAL A 115 -18.68 -15.97 13.17
C VAL A 115 -19.27 -14.57 13.38
N ALA A 116 -19.30 -14.07 14.62
CA ALA A 116 -19.76 -12.71 14.89
C ALA A 116 -18.93 -11.63 14.18
N LYS A 117 -17.61 -11.83 14.05
CA LYS A 117 -16.74 -10.94 13.25
C LYS A 117 -17.08 -10.99 11.76
N LEU A 118 -17.33 -12.19 11.21
CA LEU A 118 -17.74 -12.35 9.82
C LEU A 118 -19.09 -11.68 9.54
N GLU A 119 -20.06 -11.83 10.44
CA GLU A 119 -21.36 -11.15 10.35
C GLU A 119 -21.19 -9.63 10.40
N PHE A 120 -20.34 -9.12 11.29
CA PHE A 120 -20.03 -7.69 11.36
C PHE A 120 -19.39 -7.17 10.07
N LEU A 121 -18.41 -7.88 9.51
CA LEU A 121 -17.75 -7.51 8.25
C LEU A 121 -18.71 -7.51 7.06
N ARG A 122 -19.65 -8.46 7.01
CA ARG A 122 -20.74 -8.48 6.01
C ARG A 122 -21.71 -7.32 6.20
N GLY A 123 -22.02 -6.97 7.45
CA GLY A 123 -22.81 -5.78 7.78
C GLY A 123 -22.14 -4.48 7.32
N LEU A 124 -20.80 -4.44 7.29
CA LEU A 124 -20.01 -3.34 6.74
C LEU A 124 -19.93 -3.36 5.19
N GLY A 125 -20.44 -4.42 4.55
CA GLY A 125 -20.39 -4.62 3.11
C GLY A 125 -19.00 -5.01 2.59
N ALA A 126 -18.13 -5.57 3.43
CA ALA A 126 -16.77 -5.95 3.03
C ALA A 126 -16.74 -7.04 1.94
N ASP A 127 -17.76 -7.88 1.87
CA ASP A 127 -17.96 -8.91 0.86
C ASP A 127 -18.48 -8.35 -0.48
N THR A 128 -19.07 -7.16 -0.48
CA THR A 128 -19.61 -6.48 -1.67
C THR A 128 -18.66 -5.48 -2.30
N LEU A 129 -17.50 -5.23 -1.68
CA LEU A 129 -16.51 -4.26 -2.15
C LEU A 129 -15.90 -4.73 -3.49
N ASP A 130 -16.24 -4.05 -4.58
CA ASP A 130 -15.70 -4.39 -5.89
C ASP A 130 -14.30 -3.81 -6.09
N LEU A 131 -13.31 -4.69 -6.09
CA LEU A 131 -11.91 -4.35 -6.39
C LEU A 131 -11.52 -4.73 -7.82
N SER A 132 -12.42 -5.29 -8.64
CA SER A 132 -12.13 -5.79 -9.99
C SER A 132 -11.57 -4.74 -10.94
N VAL A 133 -11.86 -3.47 -10.67
CA VAL A 133 -11.31 -2.30 -11.38
C VAL A 133 -9.78 -2.16 -11.28
N LEU A 134 -9.16 -2.85 -10.31
CA LEU A 134 -7.71 -2.85 -10.11
C LEU A 134 -7.03 -4.08 -10.73
N PRO A 135 -5.81 -3.93 -11.27
CA PRO A 135 -4.97 -5.06 -11.67
C PRO A 135 -4.77 -6.09 -10.54
N ALA A 136 -4.66 -7.37 -10.89
CA ALA A 136 -4.58 -8.45 -9.90
C ALA A 136 -3.44 -8.29 -8.88
N GLU A 137 -2.25 -7.93 -9.35
CA GLU A 137 -1.07 -7.70 -8.49
C GLU A 137 -1.26 -6.50 -7.55
N ARG A 138 -2.00 -5.47 -8.00
CA ARG A 138 -2.35 -4.31 -7.18
C ARG A 138 -3.25 -4.72 -6.01
N ARG A 139 -4.22 -5.61 -6.27
CA ARG A 139 -5.09 -6.19 -5.24
C ARG A 139 -4.30 -7.05 -4.26
N ARG A 140 -3.48 -7.97 -4.76
CA ARG A 140 -2.63 -8.84 -3.94
C ARG A 140 -1.79 -8.05 -2.94
N ARG A 141 -1.06 -7.03 -3.41
CA ARG A 141 -0.24 -6.17 -2.53
C ARG A 141 -1.05 -5.43 -1.48
N ARG A 142 -2.27 -4.98 -1.79
CA ARG A 142 -3.17 -4.36 -0.80
C ARG A 142 -3.59 -5.38 0.26
N CYS A 143 -3.96 -6.59 -0.14
CA CYS A 143 -4.27 -7.68 0.79
C CYS A 143 -3.06 -8.04 1.67
N ASP A 144 -1.86 -8.13 1.10
CA ASP A 144 -0.65 -8.43 1.84
C ASP A 144 -0.33 -7.35 2.86
N ARG A 145 -0.43 -6.06 2.47
CA ARG A 145 -0.31 -4.94 3.42
C ARG A 145 -1.34 -5.03 4.54
N GLY A 146 -2.60 -5.34 4.22
CA GLY A 146 -3.65 -5.56 5.22
C GLY A 146 -3.29 -6.66 6.21
N ARG A 147 -2.73 -7.78 5.74
CA ARG A 147 -2.26 -8.88 6.60
C ARG A 147 -1.10 -8.48 7.50
N THR A 148 -0.13 -7.74 6.99
CA THR A 148 1.00 -7.26 7.82
C THR A 148 0.51 -6.33 8.92
N MET A 149 -0.44 -5.43 8.62
CA MET A 149 -0.99 -4.48 9.59
C MET A 149 -1.90 -5.17 10.63
N ALA A 150 -2.62 -6.23 10.25
CA ALA A 150 -3.48 -7.00 11.16
C ALA A 150 -2.69 -8.02 12.00
N GLY A 151 -1.57 -8.53 11.47
CA GLY A 151 -0.74 -9.55 12.10
C GLY A 151 0.31 -9.03 13.09
N THR A 152 0.42 -7.72 13.29
CA THR A 152 1.25 -7.16 14.39
C THR A 152 0.51 -7.30 15.71
N GLU A 153 0.49 -8.52 16.23
CA GLU A 153 0.23 -8.81 17.64
C GLU A 153 1.34 -8.16 18.47
N TYR A 154 1.01 -7.03 19.08
CA TYR A 154 1.85 -6.34 20.05
C TYR A 154 1.87 -7.17 21.35
N LEU A 155 3.03 -7.76 21.68
CA LEU A 155 3.74 -7.76 22.98
C LEU A 155 4.62 -9.03 23.17
N PRO A 156 5.78 -8.98 23.86
CA PRO A 156 6.15 -7.98 24.87
C PRO A 156 7.56 -7.35 24.77
N SER A 157 7.69 -6.22 25.46
CA SER A 157 8.88 -5.75 26.19
C SER A 157 10.25 -5.72 25.50
N THR A 158 10.83 -4.52 25.52
CA THR A 158 12.26 -4.20 25.44
C THR A 158 12.95 -4.28 24.07
N ARG A 159 13.26 -3.07 23.56
CA ARG A 159 14.56 -2.72 22.98
C ARG A 159 14.86 -3.26 21.57
N ALA A 160 14.25 -2.62 20.58
CA ALA A 160 14.94 -2.31 19.32
C ALA A 160 14.46 -0.94 18.82
N LEU A 161 14.86 0.09 19.57
CA LEU A 161 15.10 1.40 19.00
C LEU A 161 16.03 1.22 17.80
N PHE A 162 15.64 1.81 16.67
CA PHE A 162 16.51 2.28 15.59
C PHE A 162 18.01 2.01 15.79
N PRO A 163 18.63 1.28 14.85
CA PRO A 163 19.94 1.74 14.41
C PRO A 163 20.09 1.52 12.91
N CYS A 164 19.83 2.56 12.12
CA CYS A 164 20.44 2.76 10.80
C CYS A 164 20.33 4.26 10.43
N PHE A 165 20.88 5.11 11.29
CA PHE A 165 21.31 6.45 10.91
C PHE A 165 22.55 6.83 11.74
N GLU A 166 23.67 6.20 11.43
CA GLU A 166 24.99 6.81 11.63
C GLU A 166 25.76 6.65 10.33
N ALA A 167 25.60 7.65 9.46
CA ALA A 167 26.50 7.86 8.34
C ALA A 167 27.83 8.37 8.94
N GLY A 168 28.89 7.61 8.71
CA GLY A 168 30.25 8.05 8.99
C GLY A 168 30.59 9.26 8.12
N THR A 169 30.78 10.41 8.75
CA THR A 169 31.59 11.50 8.22
C THR A 169 32.95 11.45 8.89
N SER A 170 33.94 10.94 8.17
CA SER A 170 35.35 11.28 8.41
C SER A 170 35.92 11.83 7.11
N TYR A 171 36.07 13.16 7.08
CA TYR A 171 36.98 13.86 6.17
C TYR A 171 37.43 15.13 6.87
N SER A 172 38.58 15.05 7.53
CA SER A 172 39.64 16.07 7.64
C SER A 172 40.82 15.45 8.39
#